data_AF-A0A2T5JZA0-F1
#
_entry.id   AF-A0A2T5JZA0-F1
#
_cell.length_a   1.000
_cell.length_b   1.000
_cell.length_c   1.000
_cell.angle_alpha   90.00
_cell.angle_beta   90.00
_cell.angle_gamma   90.00
#
_symmetry.space_group_name_H-M   'P 1'
#
loop_
_entity.id
_entity.type
_entity.pdbx_description
1 polymer ?
#
loop_
_entity_poly.entity_id
_entity_poly.type
_entity_poly.pdbx_seq_one_letter_code
_entity_poly.pdbx_strand_id
1 'polypeptide(L)'
;MKIELKLKALAVAAIMAAGTPAFAAIDGGPSGNGELLLNVRYYGGDSATTGGDDISGLFDLGFKMDDMIAANGQAGYTKSWDLKTGDYGASWSQLTSFVGASNLGKMEFNVIALDDTDRNLKGGSRYLTTGNVDAFPSQGNANVKTMNGMDKYVDANNSRGTHGTVANGASVATATDPSDTFFGAINGFGQGDTWLQKTTVDTTQAVGTDQNFWFLTTSSTSNLAQATKTPFGFDLNHDGTIGAGEFTKVSLSEAGVLTITSPVPEAETWAMLLAGLGMLSMIVRRRTGV
;
A
#
# COMPACT_ATOMS: atom_id res chain seq x y z
N MET A 1 -54.82 -36.68 -0.40
CA MET A 1 -53.66 -36.07 -1.09
C MET A 1 -53.66 -34.57 -0.81
N LYS A 2 -52.65 -34.06 -0.05
CA LYS A 2 -52.17 -32.66 0.05
C LYS A 2 -51.61 -32.34 1.44
N ILE A 3 -50.45 -32.93 1.77
CA ILE A 3 -49.54 -32.39 2.79
C ILE A 3 -48.11 -32.60 2.26
N GLU A 4 -47.73 -31.91 1.18
CA GLU A 4 -46.33 -31.97 0.69
C GLU A 4 -45.77 -30.63 0.22
N LEU A 5 -46.60 -29.60 0.02
CA LEU A 5 -46.09 -28.28 -0.41
C LEU A 5 -45.51 -27.42 0.72
N LYS A 6 -45.90 -27.65 1.98
CA LYS A 6 -45.53 -26.76 3.09
C LYS A 6 -44.10 -26.99 3.62
N LEU A 7 -43.58 -28.22 3.54
CA LEU A 7 -42.24 -28.54 4.02
C LEU A 7 -41.15 -28.08 3.04
N LYS A 8 -41.41 -28.16 1.73
CA LYS A 8 -40.51 -27.69 0.68
C LYS A 8 -40.41 -26.16 0.63
N ALA A 9 -41.51 -25.45 0.92
CA ALA A 9 -41.51 -23.99 0.99
C ALA A 9 -40.71 -23.44 2.19
N LEU A 10 -40.70 -24.15 3.32
CA LEU A 10 -39.93 -23.74 4.51
C LEU A 10 -38.42 -23.98 4.33
N ALA A 11 -38.03 -25.06 3.64
CA ALA A 11 -36.63 -25.34 3.31
C ALA A 11 -36.02 -24.33 2.33
N VAL A 12 -36.80 -23.86 1.35
CA VAL A 12 -36.35 -22.84 0.39
C VAL A 12 -36.23 -21.45 1.04
N ALA A 13 -37.10 -21.11 1.97
CA ALA A 13 -37.00 -19.85 2.74
C ALA A 13 -35.80 -19.85 3.71
N ALA A 14 -35.42 -21.00 4.27
CA ALA A 14 -34.26 -21.12 5.15
C ALA A 14 -32.92 -21.04 4.40
N ILE A 15 -32.85 -21.49 3.14
CA ILE A 15 -31.63 -21.39 2.32
C ILE A 15 -31.42 -19.96 1.79
N MET A 16 -32.50 -19.22 1.53
CA MET A 16 -32.41 -17.79 1.15
C MET A 16 -31.99 -16.86 2.31
N ALA A 17 -31.99 -17.36 3.55
CA ALA A 17 -31.47 -16.64 4.72
C ALA A 17 -29.96 -16.86 4.96
N ALA A 18 -29.32 -17.76 4.21
CA ALA A 18 -27.91 -18.12 4.36
C ALA A 18 -27.01 -17.50 3.27
N GLY A 19 -27.34 -16.28 2.86
CA GLY A 19 -26.62 -15.55 1.81
C GLY A 19 -26.67 -14.06 2.07
N THR A 20 -26.40 -13.60 3.29
CA THR A 20 -25.82 -12.26 3.42
C THR A 20 -24.53 -12.28 2.62
N PRO A 21 -24.31 -11.37 1.65
CA PRO A 21 -22.97 -11.18 1.12
C PRO A 21 -22.07 -11.02 2.34
N ALA A 22 -21.04 -11.85 2.47
CA ALA A 22 -19.93 -11.52 3.35
C ALA A 22 -19.28 -10.30 2.70
N PHE A 23 -19.79 -9.12 3.06
CA PHE A 23 -19.21 -7.86 2.62
C PHE A 23 -17.77 -7.84 3.15
N ALA A 24 -16.81 -7.65 2.25
CA ALA A 24 -15.42 -8.03 2.47
C ALA A 24 -14.74 -7.01 3.39
N ALA A 25 -14.69 -7.34 4.68
CA ALA A 25 -13.76 -6.68 5.59
C ALA A 25 -12.34 -6.82 5.04
N ILE A 26 -11.49 -5.83 5.35
CA ILE A 26 -10.07 -5.85 5.02
C ILE A 26 -9.45 -7.13 5.57
N ASP A 27 -8.78 -7.88 4.70
CA ASP A 27 -7.92 -8.96 5.11
C ASP A 27 -6.61 -8.39 5.68
N GLY A 28 -6.51 -8.37 7.01
CA GLY A 28 -5.33 -7.92 7.75
C GLY A 28 -4.25 -9.01 7.91
N GLY A 29 -3.34 -8.79 8.87
CA GLY A 29 -2.23 -9.70 9.19
C GLY A 29 -2.62 -11.16 9.47
N PRO A 30 -3.71 -11.45 10.20
CA PRO A 30 -4.13 -12.81 10.50
C PRO A 30 -4.53 -13.65 9.28
N SER A 31 -4.78 -13.02 8.12
CA SER A 31 -5.11 -13.72 6.88
C SER A 31 -3.92 -14.48 6.28
N GLY A 32 -2.69 -14.11 6.66
CA GLY A 32 -1.48 -14.64 6.03
C GLY A 32 -1.14 -13.98 4.70
N ASN A 33 -2.01 -13.16 4.14
CA ASN A 33 -1.82 -12.52 2.84
C ASN A 33 -2.66 -11.24 2.79
N GLY A 34 -2.31 -10.29 3.65
CA GLY A 34 -3.13 -9.10 3.83
C GLY A 34 -3.22 -8.23 2.57
N GLU A 35 -4.25 -7.40 2.54
CA GLU A 35 -4.46 -6.42 1.48
C GLU A 35 -3.46 -5.26 1.55
N LEU A 36 -3.17 -4.69 0.39
CA LEU A 36 -2.50 -3.41 0.29
C LEU A 36 -3.45 -2.32 0.74
N LEU A 37 -3.01 -1.55 1.73
CA LEU A 37 -3.73 -0.46 2.35
C LEU A 37 -3.01 0.84 2.09
N LEU A 38 -3.71 1.80 1.50
CA LEU A 38 -3.27 3.18 1.44
C LEU A 38 -3.75 3.90 2.69
N ASN A 39 -2.81 4.45 3.46
CA ASN A 39 -3.12 5.43 4.49
C ASN A 39 -2.80 6.82 3.96
N VAL A 40 -3.71 7.75 4.19
CA VAL A 40 -3.47 9.17 3.97
C VAL A 40 -3.79 9.88 5.27
N ARG A 41 -2.96 10.83 5.69
CA ARG A 41 -3.21 11.63 6.87
C ARG A 41 -2.92 13.10 6.63
N TYR A 42 -3.54 13.93 7.45
CA TYR A 42 -3.27 15.35 7.54
C TYR A 42 -3.25 15.72 9.02
N TYR A 43 -2.23 16.50 9.39
CA TYR A 43 -2.19 17.16 10.68
C TYR A 43 -2.41 18.66 10.49
N GLY A 44 -3.29 19.25 11.30
CA GLY A 44 -3.54 20.71 11.31
C GLY A 44 -2.35 21.51 11.86
N GLY A 45 -1.46 20.83 12.59
CA GLY A 45 -0.17 21.34 13.09
C GLY A 45 0.98 20.34 12.87
N ASP A 46 2.05 20.48 13.67
CA ASP A 46 3.30 19.70 13.50
C ASP A 46 3.17 18.21 13.86
N SER A 47 2.11 17.81 14.56
CA SER A 47 1.91 16.44 15.01
C SER A 47 0.43 16.18 15.31
N ALA A 48 0.06 14.90 15.39
CA ALA A 48 -1.27 14.48 15.78
C ALA A 48 -1.65 15.01 17.18
N THR A 49 -2.82 15.64 17.29
CA THR A 49 -3.39 16.21 18.52
C THR A 49 -4.86 15.80 18.68
N THR A 50 -5.42 16.08 19.86
CA THR A 50 -6.88 15.95 20.11
C THR A 50 -7.68 17.16 19.62
N GLY A 51 -7.03 18.13 18.95
CA GLY A 51 -7.59 19.43 18.58
C GLY A 51 -8.72 19.41 17.55
N GLY A 52 -8.98 18.25 16.94
CA GLY A 52 -10.03 18.09 15.93
C GLY A 52 -9.66 18.69 14.57
N ASP A 53 -8.40 19.02 14.37
CA ASP A 53 -7.79 19.56 13.15
C ASP A 53 -7.03 18.50 12.32
N ASP A 54 -7.07 17.25 12.77
CA ASP A 54 -6.40 16.13 12.14
C ASP A 54 -7.39 15.11 11.57
N ILE A 55 -7.03 14.52 10.44
CA ILE A 55 -7.83 13.50 9.76
C ILE A 55 -6.94 12.47 9.07
N SER A 56 -7.38 11.22 9.01
CA SER A 56 -6.81 10.19 8.16
C SER A 56 -7.86 9.49 7.33
N GLY A 57 -7.46 8.99 6.16
CA GLY A 57 -8.21 8.06 5.34
C GLY A 57 -7.49 6.71 5.25
N LEU A 58 -8.27 5.63 5.29
CA LEU A 58 -7.82 4.28 5.00
C LEU A 58 -8.55 3.80 3.75
N PHE A 59 -7.80 3.36 2.75
CA PHE A 59 -8.32 2.81 1.51
C PHE A 59 -7.74 1.42 1.30
N ASP A 60 -8.61 0.42 1.22
CA ASP A 60 -8.21 -0.92 0.80
C ASP A 60 -8.07 -0.92 -0.72
N LEU A 61 -6.88 -1.27 -1.22
CA LEU A 61 -6.57 -1.23 -2.64
C LEU A 61 -7.03 -2.49 -3.39
N GLY A 62 -7.56 -3.50 -2.70
CA GLY A 62 -8.05 -4.75 -3.29
C GLY A 62 -6.97 -5.59 -3.96
N PHE A 63 -5.71 -5.41 -3.53
CA PHE A 63 -4.55 -6.12 -4.07
C PHE A 63 -3.83 -6.82 -2.93
N LYS A 64 -3.52 -8.11 -3.07
CA LYS A 64 -2.93 -8.90 -1.98
C LYS A 64 -1.42 -8.75 -1.90
N MET A 65 -0.87 -8.94 -0.70
CA MET A 65 0.56 -8.90 -0.43
C MET A 65 1.37 -9.84 -1.33
N ASP A 66 0.95 -11.11 -1.45
CA ASP A 66 1.66 -12.13 -2.22
C ASP A 66 1.69 -11.78 -3.72
N ASP A 67 0.61 -11.22 -4.26
CA ASP A 67 0.56 -10.74 -5.65
C ASP A 67 1.56 -9.60 -5.87
N MET A 68 1.68 -8.70 -4.87
CA MET A 68 2.65 -7.63 -4.94
C MET A 68 4.08 -8.16 -4.81
N ILE A 69 4.37 -9.06 -3.88
CA ILE A 69 5.68 -9.71 -3.76
C ILE A 69 6.07 -10.40 -5.07
N ALA A 70 5.13 -11.07 -5.73
CA ALA A 70 5.35 -11.71 -7.04
C ALA A 70 5.62 -10.70 -8.17
N ALA A 71 5.15 -9.47 -8.04
CA ALA A 71 5.44 -8.37 -8.97
C ALA A 71 6.82 -7.74 -8.75
N ASN A 72 7.52 -8.03 -7.64
CA ASN A 72 8.86 -7.53 -7.43
C ASN A 72 9.84 -8.11 -8.48
N GLY A 73 10.75 -7.29 -9.00
CA GLY A 73 11.66 -7.71 -10.07
C GLY A 73 11.02 -7.74 -11.45
N GLN A 74 9.77 -7.27 -11.63
CA GLN A 74 9.15 -7.14 -12.94
C GLN A 74 9.35 -5.73 -13.51
N ALA A 75 10.06 -5.64 -14.63
CA ALA A 75 10.26 -4.42 -15.40
C ALA A 75 8.93 -3.81 -15.85
N GLY A 76 8.76 -2.51 -15.65
CA GLY A 76 7.58 -1.76 -16.11
C GLY A 76 6.25 -2.18 -15.50
N TYR A 77 6.26 -2.96 -14.41
CA TYR A 77 5.05 -3.26 -13.65
C TYR A 77 4.37 -1.96 -13.22
N THR A 78 3.05 -1.86 -13.42
CA THR A 78 2.28 -0.68 -13.01
C THR A 78 0.90 -1.06 -12.48
N LYS A 79 0.49 -0.38 -11.41
CA LYS A 79 -0.87 -0.38 -10.87
C LYS A 79 -1.27 1.04 -10.52
N SER A 80 -2.56 1.34 -10.68
CA SER A 80 -3.12 2.67 -10.43
C SER A 80 -4.52 2.57 -9.84
N TRP A 81 -4.81 3.48 -8.91
CA TRP A 81 -6.11 3.61 -8.25
C TRP A 81 -6.54 5.07 -8.26
N ASP A 82 -7.77 5.34 -8.71
CA ASP A 82 -8.39 6.68 -8.63
C ASP A 82 -9.30 6.76 -7.40
N LEU A 83 -8.84 7.48 -6.40
CA LEU A 83 -9.51 7.62 -5.10
C LEU A 83 -10.77 8.50 -5.17
N LYS A 84 -10.98 9.27 -6.25
CA LYS A 84 -12.15 10.15 -6.39
C LYS A 84 -13.40 9.41 -6.86
N THR A 85 -13.28 8.16 -7.26
CA THR A 85 -14.35 7.43 -7.94
C THR A 85 -14.69 6.13 -7.22
N GLY A 86 -15.79 5.51 -7.64
CA GLY A 86 -16.23 4.23 -7.09
C GLY A 86 -16.43 4.27 -5.57
N ASP A 87 -16.03 3.17 -4.92
CA ASP A 87 -16.22 2.94 -3.49
C ASP A 87 -15.32 3.81 -2.59
N TYR A 88 -14.28 4.45 -3.16
CA TYR A 88 -13.38 5.37 -2.45
C TYR A 88 -13.87 6.82 -2.44
N GLY A 89 -14.65 7.22 -3.45
CA GLY A 89 -14.91 8.63 -3.78
C GLY A 89 -15.52 9.44 -2.63
N ALA A 90 -16.43 8.85 -1.85
CA ALA A 90 -17.04 9.52 -0.71
C ALA A 90 -16.02 9.82 0.40
N SER A 91 -15.20 8.83 0.76
CA SER A 91 -14.15 8.96 1.78
C SER A 91 -13.05 9.94 1.34
N TRP A 92 -12.62 9.88 0.08
CA TRP A 92 -11.67 10.84 -0.48
C TRP A 92 -12.23 12.27 -0.51
N SER A 93 -13.50 12.45 -0.90
CA SER A 93 -14.17 13.75 -0.86
C SER A 93 -14.26 14.30 0.55
N GLN A 94 -14.59 13.46 1.54
CA GLN A 94 -14.63 13.87 2.94
C GLN A 94 -13.26 14.28 3.46
N LEU A 95 -12.22 13.49 3.16
CA LEU A 95 -10.84 13.78 3.53
C LEU A 95 -10.39 15.13 2.97
N THR A 96 -10.48 15.31 1.65
CA THR A 96 -10.02 16.53 0.98
C THR A 96 -10.83 17.76 1.34
N SER A 97 -12.13 17.61 1.63
CA SER A 97 -12.97 18.71 2.12
C SER A 97 -12.56 19.16 3.52
N PHE A 98 -12.20 18.23 4.41
CA PHE A 98 -11.70 18.54 5.74
C PHE A 98 -10.36 19.29 5.68
N VAL A 99 -9.43 18.79 4.87
CA VAL A 99 -8.08 19.37 4.71
C VAL A 99 -8.14 20.76 4.06
N GLY A 100 -9.05 20.94 3.10
CA GLY A 100 -9.17 22.16 2.31
C GLY A 100 -8.13 22.23 1.19
N ALA A 101 -8.52 22.84 0.06
CA ALA A 101 -7.74 22.85 -1.18
C ALA A 101 -6.32 23.41 -1.02
N SER A 102 -6.12 24.39 -0.14
CA SER A 102 -4.80 25.02 0.09
C SER A 102 -3.81 24.14 0.85
N ASN A 103 -4.26 23.03 1.46
CA ASN A 103 -3.43 22.14 2.28
C ASN A 103 -3.32 20.73 1.70
N LEU A 104 -3.83 20.46 0.50
CA LEU A 104 -3.79 19.11 -0.08
C LEU A 104 -2.36 18.57 -0.23
N GLY A 105 -1.40 19.41 -0.62
CA GLY A 105 0.01 19.04 -0.68
C GLY A 105 0.69 18.82 0.68
N LYS A 106 0.00 19.10 1.80
CA LYS A 106 0.46 18.79 3.17
C LYS A 106 -0.09 17.45 3.68
N MET A 107 -1.00 16.80 2.94
CA MET A 107 -1.38 15.44 3.27
C MET A 107 -0.16 14.54 3.08
N GLU A 108 0.03 13.60 3.98
CA GLU A 108 1.09 12.60 3.88
C GLU A 108 0.48 11.21 3.73
N PHE A 109 1.14 10.33 2.99
CA PHE A 109 0.61 9.01 2.68
C PHE A 109 1.65 7.91 2.84
N ASN A 110 1.20 6.69 3.09
CA ASN A 110 2.00 5.48 2.96
C ASN A 110 1.15 4.34 2.38
N VAL A 111 1.80 3.31 1.85
CA VAL A 111 1.13 2.06 1.48
C VAL A 111 1.71 0.93 2.30
N ILE A 112 0.84 0.15 2.95
CA ILE A 112 1.23 -0.95 3.82
C ILE A 112 0.50 -2.25 3.47
N ALA A 113 1.04 -3.39 3.88
CA ALA A 113 0.30 -4.66 3.94
C ALA A 113 0.86 -5.49 5.10
N LEU A 114 0.04 -6.37 5.68
CA LEU A 114 0.35 -7.12 6.89
C LEU A 114 0.20 -8.63 6.70
N ASP A 115 1.10 -9.39 7.31
CA ASP A 115 0.96 -10.82 7.59
C ASP A 115 1.72 -11.17 8.88
N ASP A 116 1.00 -11.78 9.82
CA ASP A 116 1.52 -12.18 11.13
C ASP A 116 1.32 -13.67 11.48
N THR A 117 0.91 -14.49 10.52
CA THR A 117 0.48 -15.89 10.73
C THR A 117 1.57 -16.81 11.29
N ASP A 118 2.83 -16.55 10.96
CA ASP A 118 3.98 -17.40 11.32
C ASP A 118 5.10 -16.65 12.06
N ARG A 119 4.75 -15.66 12.90
CA ARG A 119 5.69 -14.69 13.51
C ARG A 119 6.97 -15.25 14.14
N ASN A 120 6.95 -16.49 14.61
CA ASN A 120 8.10 -17.12 15.27
C ASN A 120 9.02 -17.90 14.33
N LEU A 121 8.68 -17.97 13.04
CA LEU A 121 9.46 -18.61 12.00
C LEU A 121 10.28 -17.59 11.22
N LYS A 122 11.31 -18.09 10.53
CA LYS A 122 12.02 -17.33 9.49
C LYS A 122 11.05 -17.06 8.35
N GLY A 123 10.94 -15.81 7.93
CA GLY A 123 10.05 -15.40 6.83
C GLY A 123 8.57 -15.30 7.23
N GLY A 124 8.23 -15.53 8.50
CA GLY A 124 6.83 -15.72 8.92
C GLY A 124 6.09 -14.45 9.36
N SER A 125 6.79 -13.38 9.73
CA SER A 125 6.19 -12.04 9.75
C SER A 125 6.57 -11.33 8.47
N ARG A 126 5.59 -10.80 7.75
CA ARG A 126 5.77 -10.18 6.43
C ARG A 126 5.03 -8.85 6.41
N TYR A 127 5.72 -7.79 6.01
CA TYR A 127 5.12 -6.47 5.88
C TYR A 127 5.59 -5.82 4.60
N LEU A 128 4.65 -5.19 3.91
CA LEU A 128 4.96 -4.24 2.86
C LEU A 128 4.83 -2.83 3.43
N THR A 129 5.73 -1.93 3.06
CA THR A 129 5.66 -0.53 3.46
C THR A 129 6.32 0.35 2.41
N THR A 130 5.84 1.59 2.27
CA THR A 130 6.65 2.64 1.65
C THR A 130 7.73 3.14 2.61
N GLY A 131 8.76 3.76 2.06
CA GLY A 131 9.78 4.51 2.80
C GLY A 131 10.65 5.31 1.84
N ASN A 132 10.78 6.61 2.09
CA ASN A 132 11.57 7.52 1.25
C ASN A 132 13.06 7.48 1.60
N VAL A 133 13.65 6.29 1.46
CA VAL A 133 15.07 6.01 1.75
C VAL A 133 15.60 5.05 0.70
N ASP A 134 16.85 5.22 0.30
CA ASP A 134 17.54 4.28 -0.62
C ASP A 134 18.03 3.02 0.12
N ALA A 135 18.17 3.10 1.44
CA ALA A 135 18.45 1.96 2.30
C ALA A 135 17.56 1.99 3.53
N PHE A 136 16.72 0.98 3.69
CA PHE A 136 15.87 0.86 4.87
C PHE A 136 16.73 0.70 6.13
N PRO A 137 16.46 1.44 7.22
CA PRO A 137 17.34 1.48 8.39
C PRO A 137 17.48 0.13 9.09
N SER A 138 18.42 0.08 10.04
CA SER A 138 18.60 -1.07 10.94
C SER A 138 17.28 -1.42 11.60
N GLN A 139 16.86 -2.68 11.44
CA GLN A 139 15.56 -3.17 11.86
C GLN A 139 15.76 -4.59 12.36
N GLY A 140 15.47 -4.86 13.63
CA GLY A 140 15.63 -6.18 14.24
C GLY A 140 14.40 -7.06 14.04
N ASN A 141 14.60 -8.38 14.07
CA ASN A 141 13.50 -9.36 14.06
C ASN A 141 12.51 -9.11 15.21
N ALA A 142 13.00 -8.70 16.39
CA ALA A 142 12.14 -8.36 17.53
C ALA A 142 11.07 -7.32 17.16
N ASN A 143 11.47 -6.24 16.49
CA ASN A 143 10.54 -5.18 16.11
C ASN A 143 9.61 -5.63 14.98
N VAL A 144 10.12 -6.30 13.94
CA VAL A 144 9.29 -6.82 12.84
C VAL A 144 8.19 -7.75 13.36
N LYS A 145 8.49 -8.68 14.27
CA LYS A 145 7.49 -9.57 14.88
C LYS A 145 6.36 -8.85 15.62
N THR A 146 6.60 -7.61 16.04
CA THR A 146 5.66 -6.78 16.80
C THR A 146 4.98 -5.69 15.96
N MET A 147 5.33 -5.58 14.67
CA MET A 147 4.61 -4.71 13.73
C MET A 147 3.16 -5.16 13.52
N ASN A 148 2.84 -6.43 13.83
CA ASN A 148 1.48 -6.95 13.92
C ASN A 148 0.59 -6.16 14.90
N GLY A 149 1.17 -5.34 15.78
CA GLY A 149 0.40 -4.38 16.57
C GLY A 149 -0.47 -3.46 15.71
N MET A 150 -0.14 -3.28 14.42
CA MET A 150 -0.94 -2.54 13.45
C MET A 150 -2.27 -3.21 13.07
N ASP A 151 -2.46 -4.51 13.33
CA ASP A 151 -3.74 -5.18 13.05
C ASP A 151 -4.91 -4.52 13.78
N LYS A 152 -4.67 -3.92 14.96
CA LYS A 152 -5.70 -3.17 15.69
C LYS A 152 -6.31 -2.01 14.87
N TYR A 153 -5.51 -1.39 14.02
CA TYR A 153 -5.95 -0.28 13.16
C TYR A 153 -6.80 -0.80 12.00
N VAL A 154 -6.44 -1.96 11.45
CA VAL A 154 -7.24 -2.67 10.45
C VAL A 154 -8.57 -3.10 11.06
N ASP A 155 -8.54 -3.76 12.21
CA ASP A 155 -9.73 -4.23 12.93
C ASP A 155 -10.67 -3.07 13.29
N ALA A 156 -10.13 -1.95 13.78
CA ALA A 156 -10.91 -0.77 14.16
C ALA A 156 -11.59 -0.11 12.95
N ASN A 157 -11.01 -0.23 11.75
CA ASN A 157 -11.58 0.34 10.53
C ASN A 157 -12.44 -0.64 9.72
N ASN A 158 -12.36 -1.95 9.98
CA ASN A 158 -13.06 -2.98 9.19
C ASN A 158 -14.58 -2.83 9.13
N SER A 159 -15.19 -2.18 10.13
CA SER A 159 -16.62 -1.87 10.15
C SER A 159 -16.94 -0.41 9.83
N ARG A 160 -15.95 0.41 9.44
CA ARG A 160 -16.11 1.84 9.17
C ARG A 160 -16.22 2.13 7.69
N GLY A 161 -16.90 3.23 7.37
CA GLY A 161 -17.07 3.69 6.00
C GLY A 161 -17.70 2.59 5.13
N THR A 162 -17.05 2.27 4.02
CA THR A 162 -17.50 1.24 3.09
C THR A 162 -16.82 -0.12 3.25
N HIS A 163 -15.84 -0.28 4.15
CA HIS A 163 -15.12 -1.55 4.38
C HIS A 163 -16.05 -2.72 4.71
N GLY A 164 -17.10 -2.48 5.50
CA GLY A 164 -18.07 -3.53 5.85
C GLY A 164 -19.18 -3.75 4.81
N THR A 165 -19.15 -3.09 3.65
CA THR A 165 -20.27 -3.11 2.68
C THR A 165 -19.86 -3.27 1.21
N VAL A 166 -18.58 -3.13 0.88
CA VAL A 166 -18.06 -3.30 -0.48
C VAL A 166 -16.79 -4.15 -0.45
N ALA A 167 -16.29 -4.57 -1.61
CA ALA A 167 -15.12 -5.44 -1.67
C ALA A 167 -13.82 -4.73 -1.30
N ASN A 168 -13.63 -3.50 -1.79
CA ASN A 168 -12.45 -2.67 -1.55
C ASN A 168 -12.93 -1.34 -0.97
N GLY A 169 -12.99 -1.27 0.35
CA GLY A 169 -13.62 -0.15 1.04
C GLY A 169 -12.70 1.03 1.28
N ALA A 170 -13.31 2.11 1.79
CA ALA A 170 -12.60 3.22 2.36
C ALA A 170 -13.33 3.81 3.56
N SER A 171 -12.55 4.37 4.49
CA SER A 171 -13.04 5.10 5.65
C SER A 171 -12.18 6.33 5.90
N VAL A 172 -12.73 7.27 6.67
CA VAL A 172 -11.94 8.33 7.29
C VAL A 172 -12.15 8.33 8.79
N ALA A 173 -11.18 8.88 9.52
CA ALA A 173 -11.22 9.03 10.96
C ALA A 173 -10.48 10.28 11.41
N THR A 174 -10.91 10.87 12.51
CA THR A 174 -10.20 11.96 13.21
C THR A 174 -9.62 11.46 14.52
N ALA A 175 -8.78 12.27 15.18
CA ALA A 175 -8.23 11.93 16.50
C ALA A 175 -9.29 11.79 17.62
N THR A 176 -10.53 12.23 17.38
CA THR A 176 -11.65 12.14 18.34
C THR A 176 -12.59 10.96 18.09
N ASP A 177 -12.40 10.25 16.97
CA ASP A 177 -13.07 8.99 16.69
C ASP A 177 -12.64 7.88 17.68
N PRO A 178 -13.31 6.70 17.69
CA PRO A 178 -12.90 5.57 18.51
C PRO A 178 -11.40 5.24 18.41
N SER A 179 -10.85 4.63 19.47
CA SER A 179 -9.44 4.28 19.53
C SER A 179 -8.98 3.48 18.31
N ASP A 180 -7.75 3.73 17.87
CA ASP A 180 -7.08 3.01 16.79
C ASP A 180 -7.73 3.16 15.40
N THR A 181 -8.75 4.02 15.20
CA THR A 181 -9.29 4.26 13.85
C THR A 181 -8.50 5.29 13.05
N PHE A 182 -7.84 6.23 13.75
CA PHE A 182 -7.07 7.31 13.15
C PHE A 182 -5.60 6.92 13.03
N PHE A 183 -5.05 6.98 11.81
CA PHE A 183 -3.70 6.50 11.50
C PHE A 183 -2.62 7.20 12.35
N GLY A 184 -2.79 8.51 12.59
CA GLY A 184 -1.90 9.29 13.42
C GLY A 184 -1.98 8.99 14.92
N ALA A 185 -2.93 8.18 15.40
CA ALA A 185 -3.13 7.91 16.83
C ALA A 185 -3.35 6.43 17.19
N ILE A 186 -2.66 5.50 16.51
CA ILE A 186 -2.79 4.08 16.79
C ILE A 186 -2.00 3.74 18.06
N ASN A 187 -2.69 3.29 19.12
CA ASN A 187 -2.09 3.05 20.43
C ASN A 187 -1.39 4.30 21.03
N GLY A 188 -1.82 5.50 20.64
CA GLY A 188 -1.23 6.79 21.03
C GLY A 188 -0.84 7.65 19.81
N PHE A 189 -0.54 8.94 20.03
CA PHE A 189 -0.25 9.91 18.97
C PHE A 189 1.13 9.72 18.28
N GLY A 190 1.18 9.99 16.97
CA GLY A 190 2.36 9.93 16.11
C GLY A 190 2.85 8.51 15.79
N GLN A 191 2.00 7.50 15.97
CA GLN A 191 2.46 6.11 15.99
C GLN A 191 2.36 5.41 14.62
N GLY A 192 1.38 5.72 13.77
CA GLY A 192 1.23 5.06 12.47
C GLY A 192 2.44 5.25 11.56
N ASP A 193 3.00 6.45 11.57
CA ASP A 193 4.11 6.91 10.71
C ASP A 193 5.35 6.01 10.83
N THR A 194 5.58 5.48 12.03
CA THR A 194 6.76 4.67 12.40
C THR A 194 6.40 3.24 12.78
N TRP A 195 5.25 2.74 12.31
CA TRP A 195 4.74 1.41 12.63
C TRP A 195 4.69 1.16 14.15
N LEU A 196 4.06 2.04 14.92
CA LEU A 196 4.00 1.99 16.39
C LEU A 196 5.40 2.02 17.04
N GLN A 197 6.25 2.92 16.54
CA GLN A 197 7.67 3.05 16.94
C GLN A 197 8.48 1.76 16.73
N LYS A 198 8.04 0.86 15.85
CA LYS A 198 8.81 -0.34 15.51
C LYS A 198 9.87 -0.07 14.48
N THR A 199 9.80 1.03 13.75
CA THR A 199 10.89 1.51 12.89
C THR A 199 11.29 2.94 13.23
N THR A 200 12.49 3.33 12.82
CA THR A 200 13.02 4.69 13.01
C THR A 200 12.79 5.59 11.80
N VAL A 201 12.34 5.03 10.67
CA VAL A 201 12.00 5.80 9.47
C VAL A 201 10.53 6.20 9.52
N ASP A 202 10.24 7.44 9.15
CA ASP A 202 8.88 7.84 8.80
C ASP A 202 8.53 7.20 7.44
N THR A 203 7.51 6.37 7.44
CA THR A 203 7.05 5.65 6.25
C THR A 203 6.07 6.45 5.41
N THR A 204 5.69 7.65 5.87
CA THR A 204 4.83 8.58 5.18
C THR A 204 5.63 9.66 4.46
N GLN A 205 5.07 10.22 3.39
CA GLN A 205 5.58 11.43 2.74
C GLN A 205 4.43 12.28 2.20
N ALA A 206 4.69 13.56 2.01
CA ALA A 206 3.77 14.48 1.36
C ALA A 206 3.28 13.95 0.00
N VAL A 207 1.99 14.13 -0.28
CA VAL A 207 1.38 13.90 -1.59
C VAL A 207 2.18 14.65 -2.66
N GLY A 208 2.38 14.00 -3.81
CA GLY A 208 3.25 14.47 -4.88
C GLY A 208 4.72 14.04 -4.74
N THR A 209 5.09 13.37 -3.65
CA THR A 209 6.43 12.81 -3.44
C THR A 209 6.45 11.32 -3.74
N ASP A 210 7.42 10.89 -4.54
CA ASP A 210 7.67 9.46 -4.80
C ASP A 210 8.34 8.80 -3.59
N GLN A 211 7.87 7.61 -3.23
CA GLN A 211 8.46 6.79 -2.17
C GLN A 211 8.96 5.46 -2.72
N ASN A 212 10.05 4.92 -2.16
CA ASN A 212 10.46 3.55 -2.45
C ASN A 212 9.54 2.56 -1.73
N PHE A 213 9.37 1.37 -2.30
CA PHE A 213 8.56 0.31 -1.71
C PHE A 213 9.44 -0.82 -1.16
N TRP A 214 9.07 -1.37 -0.01
CA TRP A 214 9.92 -2.27 0.77
C TRP A 214 9.13 -3.47 1.29
N PHE A 215 9.78 -4.64 1.24
CA PHE A 215 9.35 -5.85 1.93
C PHE A 215 10.22 -6.07 3.17
N LEU A 216 9.58 -6.21 4.33
CA LEU A 216 10.22 -6.49 5.61
C LEU A 216 9.82 -7.88 6.08
N THR A 217 10.79 -8.70 6.47
CA THR A 217 10.51 -10.02 7.04
C THR A 217 11.57 -10.53 8.00
N THR A 218 11.21 -11.49 8.85
CA THR A 218 12.13 -12.10 9.81
C THR A 218 13.21 -12.92 9.13
N SER A 219 14.48 -12.65 9.42
CA SER A 219 15.61 -13.37 8.81
C SER A 219 15.87 -14.74 9.44
N SER A 220 15.40 -14.94 10.68
CA SER A 220 15.59 -16.13 11.50
C SER A 220 14.60 -16.14 12.67
N THR A 221 14.65 -17.18 13.49
CA THR A 221 13.87 -17.26 14.73
C THR A 221 14.42 -16.36 15.85
N SER A 222 15.70 -15.94 15.76
CA SER A 222 16.36 -15.11 16.78
C SER A 222 15.84 -13.67 16.78
N ASN A 223 15.48 -13.17 17.96
CA ASN A 223 15.04 -11.77 18.15
C ASN A 223 16.19 -10.76 18.03
N LEU A 224 17.44 -11.19 18.27
CA LEU A 224 18.63 -10.33 18.23
C LEU A 224 19.18 -10.14 16.81
N ALA A 225 18.71 -10.93 15.85
CA ALA A 225 19.15 -10.83 14.46
C ALA A 225 18.48 -9.65 13.75
N GLN A 226 19.17 -9.10 12.75
CA GLN A 226 18.62 -8.12 11.81
C GLN A 226 17.54 -8.78 10.95
N ALA A 227 16.44 -8.08 10.71
CA ALA A 227 15.42 -8.47 9.75
C ALA A 227 15.93 -8.35 8.32
N THR A 228 15.35 -9.18 7.44
CA THR A 228 15.50 -9.06 5.99
C THR A 228 14.68 -7.87 5.52
N LYS A 229 15.31 -7.02 4.73
CA LYS A 229 14.72 -5.80 4.16
C LYS A 229 15.01 -5.85 2.67
N THR A 230 13.99 -6.03 1.86
CA THR A 230 14.14 -6.19 0.41
C THR A 230 13.49 -5.01 -0.28
N PRO A 231 14.25 -4.19 -1.03
CA PRO A 231 13.64 -3.15 -1.84
C PRO A 231 12.84 -3.77 -2.98
N PHE A 232 11.76 -3.09 -3.36
CA PHE A 232 11.11 -3.37 -4.64
C PHE A 232 11.81 -2.60 -5.74
N GLY A 233 11.99 -3.26 -6.88
CA GLY A 233 12.62 -2.65 -8.03
C GLY A 233 12.86 -3.61 -9.17
N PHE A 234 13.55 -3.11 -10.17
CA PHE A 234 14.10 -3.89 -11.28
C PHE A 234 15.57 -3.51 -11.44
N ASP A 235 16.45 -4.49 -11.31
CA ASP A 235 17.90 -4.32 -11.50
C ASP A 235 18.19 -4.10 -12.99
N LEU A 236 18.33 -2.83 -13.38
CA LEU A 236 18.52 -2.42 -14.76
C LEU A 236 19.97 -2.71 -15.22
N ASN A 237 20.91 -2.55 -14.31
CA ASN A 237 22.35 -2.63 -14.58
C ASN A 237 22.93 -4.04 -14.39
N HIS A 238 22.16 -4.96 -13.80
CA HIS A 238 22.50 -6.36 -13.51
C HIS A 238 23.63 -6.53 -12.47
N ASP A 239 23.76 -5.63 -11.49
CA ASP A 239 24.77 -5.69 -10.43
C ASP A 239 24.32 -6.51 -9.20
N GLY A 240 23.08 -7.01 -9.20
CA GLY A 240 22.49 -7.81 -8.13
C GLY A 240 21.94 -6.98 -6.97
N THR A 241 21.87 -5.65 -7.11
CA THR A 241 21.31 -4.73 -6.12
C THR A 241 20.30 -3.79 -6.77
N ILE A 242 19.43 -3.19 -5.95
CA ILE A 242 18.50 -2.14 -6.42
C ILE A 242 19.07 -0.81 -5.97
N GLY A 243 19.49 0.00 -6.92
CA GLY A 243 20.07 1.32 -6.72
C GLY A 243 19.20 2.47 -7.21
N ALA A 244 19.83 3.64 -7.37
CA ALA A 244 19.16 4.84 -7.85
C ALA A 244 18.55 4.62 -9.25
N GLY A 245 17.27 4.96 -9.40
CA GLY A 245 16.53 4.74 -10.66
C GLY A 245 15.99 3.32 -10.86
N GLU A 246 16.32 2.38 -9.97
CA GLU A 246 15.92 0.98 -10.06
C GLU A 246 14.79 0.61 -9.08
N PHE A 247 14.45 1.50 -8.15
CA PHE A 247 13.34 1.31 -7.21
C PHE A 247 11.97 1.36 -7.89
N THR A 248 11.08 0.46 -7.48
CA THR A 248 9.65 0.64 -7.65
C THR A 248 9.20 1.83 -6.81
N LYS A 249 8.55 2.79 -7.48
CA LYS A 249 8.06 4.01 -6.87
C LYS A 249 6.57 3.93 -6.58
N VAL A 250 6.18 4.42 -5.41
CA VAL A 250 4.80 4.64 -5.02
C VAL A 250 4.56 6.14 -4.94
N SER A 251 3.54 6.63 -5.64
CA SER A 251 3.23 8.06 -5.67
C SER A 251 1.72 8.28 -5.56
N LEU A 252 1.32 9.24 -4.74
CA LEU A 252 -0.04 9.73 -4.67
C LEU A 252 -0.04 11.16 -5.19
N SER A 253 -0.84 11.44 -6.22
CA SER A 253 -1.00 12.79 -6.75
C SER A 253 -2.06 13.58 -5.99
N GLU A 254 -1.98 14.92 -6.00
CA GLU A 254 -3.03 15.79 -5.46
C GLU A 254 -4.39 15.59 -6.15
N ALA A 255 -4.36 15.06 -7.38
CA ALA A 255 -5.54 14.65 -8.12
C ALA A 255 -6.18 13.36 -7.60
N GLY A 256 -5.66 12.74 -6.53
CA GLY A 256 -6.21 11.54 -5.91
C GLY A 256 -5.92 10.25 -6.69
N VAL A 257 -4.85 10.24 -7.49
CA VAL A 257 -4.41 9.02 -8.20
C VAL A 257 -3.18 8.46 -7.51
N LEU A 258 -3.30 7.26 -6.94
CA LEU A 258 -2.19 6.47 -6.42
C LEU A 258 -1.62 5.61 -7.55
N THR A 259 -0.30 5.59 -7.71
CA THR A 259 0.38 4.68 -8.64
C THR A 259 1.52 3.93 -7.96
N ILE A 260 1.71 2.67 -8.34
CA ILE A 260 2.90 1.86 -8.02
C ILE A 260 3.53 1.48 -9.35
N THR A 261 4.76 1.93 -9.61
CA THR A 261 5.42 1.77 -10.91
C THR A 261 6.86 1.30 -10.73
N SER A 262 7.19 0.17 -11.36
CA SER A 262 8.56 -0.32 -11.48
C SER A 262 9.28 0.34 -12.66
N PRO A 263 10.60 0.53 -12.58
CA PRO A 263 11.33 1.13 -13.67
C PRO A 263 11.27 0.27 -14.94
N VAL A 264 11.36 0.95 -16.07
CA VAL A 264 11.34 0.33 -17.40
C VAL A 264 12.75 0.33 -17.94
N PRO A 265 13.28 -0.82 -18.41
CA PRO A 265 14.50 -0.86 -19.18
C PRO A 265 14.40 0.08 -20.38
N GLU A 266 15.36 1.01 -20.53
CA GLU A 266 15.48 1.82 -21.74
C GLU A 266 15.98 0.94 -22.90
N ALA A 267 15.12 0.07 -23.43
CA ALA A 267 15.52 -0.95 -24.40
C ALA A 267 15.90 -0.40 -25.79
N GLU A 268 15.55 0.85 -26.12
CA GLU A 268 15.53 1.29 -27.53
C GLU A 268 16.21 2.62 -27.85
N THR A 269 16.49 3.51 -26.89
CA THR A 269 17.11 4.82 -27.19
C THR A 269 18.48 4.65 -27.86
N TRP A 270 19.28 3.71 -27.38
CA TRP A 270 20.63 3.46 -27.90
C TRP A 270 20.64 2.60 -29.16
N ALA A 271 19.73 1.61 -29.25
CA ALA A 271 19.60 0.78 -30.45
C ALA A 271 18.99 1.56 -31.63
N MET A 272 18.01 2.44 -31.38
CA MET A 272 17.41 3.31 -32.40
C MET A 272 18.29 4.50 -32.76
N LEU A 273 19.05 5.07 -31.81
CA LEU A 273 20.10 6.03 -32.12
C LEU A 273 21.18 5.39 -33.01
N LEU A 274 21.62 4.18 -32.68
CA LEU A 274 22.62 3.45 -33.47
C LEU A 274 22.10 3.05 -34.86
N ALA A 275 20.86 2.57 -34.95
CA ALA A 275 20.20 2.27 -36.22
C ALA A 275 19.99 3.55 -37.05
N GLY A 276 19.60 4.65 -36.42
CA GLY A 276 19.44 5.97 -37.05
C GLY A 276 20.76 6.53 -37.60
N LEU A 277 21.84 6.44 -36.81
CA LEU A 277 23.20 6.82 -37.24
C LEU A 277 23.75 5.88 -38.31
N GLY A 278 23.42 4.59 -38.25
CA GLY A 278 23.75 3.59 -39.26
C GLY A 278 23.11 3.91 -40.62
N MET A 279 21.83 4.29 -40.63
CA MET A 279 21.12 4.71 -41.84
C MET A 279 21.65 6.05 -42.40
N LEU A 280 21.93 7.03 -41.53
CA LEU A 280 22.55 8.30 -41.96
C LEU A 280 23.91 8.07 -42.63
N SER A 281 24.75 7.19 -42.08
CA SER A 281 26.04 6.82 -42.67
C SER A 281 25.90 6.18 -44.04
N MET A 282 24.89 5.31 -44.24
CA MET A 282 24.60 4.73 -45.55
C MET A 282 24.11 5.77 -46.58
N ILE A 283 23.31 6.74 -46.16
CA ILE A 283 22.83 7.83 -47.03
C ILE A 283 23.96 8.77 -47.44
N VAL A 284 24.84 9.15 -46.52
CA VAL A 284 26.01 10.01 -46.83
C VAL A 284 26.96 9.30 -47.79
N ARG A 285 27.25 8.00 -47.57
CA ARG A 285 28.10 7.21 -48.47
C ARG A 285 27.53 7.09 -49.88
N ARG A 286 26.20 7.06 -50.03
CA ARG A 286 25.53 7.07 -51.34
C ARG A 286 25.67 8.42 -52.08
N ARG A 287 25.82 9.54 -51.35
CA ARG A 287 25.92 10.89 -51.94
C ARG A 287 27.34 11.30 -52.30
N THR A 288 28.37 10.73 -51.67
CA THR A 288 29.79 11.01 -51.95
C THR A 288 30.45 9.98 -52.88
N GLY A 289 29.67 9.03 -53.42
CA GLY A 289 30.11 8.00 -54.37
C GLY A 289 29.95 8.41 -55.84
N VAL A 290 29.99 9.72 -56.13
CA VAL A 290 30.19 10.30 -57.47
C VAL A 290 31.42 11.18 -57.41
#